data_AF-A0A537X8P4-F1
#
_entry.id   AF-A0A537X8P4-F1
#
_cell.length_a   1.000
_cell.length_b   1.000
_cell.length_c   1.000
_cell.angle_alpha   90.00
_cell.angle_beta   90.00
_cell.angle_gamma   90.00
#
_symmetry.space_group_name_H-M   'P 1'
#
loop_
_entity.id
_entity.type
_entity.pdbx_description
1 polymer ?
#
loop_
_entity_poly.entity_id
_entity_poly.type
_entity_poly.pdbx_seq_one_letter_code
_entity_poly.pdbx_strand_id
1 'polypeptide(L)'
;MKANRVFRLIRRRGGWAPAQLAERHRVDHIEVVDIASGEVVLFWDCEPREAARRARAVRADLANLDEEEFIAAWSADPEREPPPRI
;
A
#
# COMPACT_ATOMS: atom_id res chain seq x y z
N MET A 1 19.35 1.22 -3.25
CA MET A 1 18.85 -0.06 -3.85
C MET A 1 17.41 0.16 -4.30
N LYS A 2 16.89 -0.46 -5.37
CA LYS A 2 15.46 -0.27 -5.74
C LYS A 2 14.53 -0.80 -4.64
N ALA A 3 13.50 -0.02 -4.30
CA ALA A 3 12.60 -0.34 -3.19
C ALA A 3 11.90 -1.69 -3.36
N ASN A 4 11.53 -2.08 -4.60
CA ASN A 4 10.92 -3.40 -4.88
C ASN A 4 11.83 -4.62 -4.63
N ARG A 5 13.13 -4.42 -4.35
CA ARG A 5 14.05 -5.48 -3.94
C ARG A 5 14.17 -5.61 -2.42
N VAL A 6 13.81 -4.55 -1.70
CA VAL A 6 13.90 -4.48 -0.23
C VAL A 6 12.53 -4.69 0.39
N PHE A 7 11.48 -4.14 -0.23
CA PHE A 7 10.13 -4.14 0.31
C PHE A 7 9.15 -4.93 -0.55
N ARG A 8 8.18 -5.54 0.13
CA ARG A 8 7.05 -6.25 -0.47
C ARG A 8 5.73 -5.62 -0.04
N LEU A 9 4.87 -5.36 -1.02
CA LEU A 9 3.49 -4.96 -0.78
C LEU A 9 2.59 -6.18 -0.56
N ILE A 10 1.89 -6.22 0.57
CA ILE A 10 0.84 -7.17 0.89
C ILE A 10 -0.48 -6.40 1.01
N ARG A 11 -1.54 -6.94 0.42
CA ARG A 11 -2.90 -6.46 0.63
C ARG A 11 -3.74 -7.60 1.18
N ARG A 12 -4.23 -7.46 2.40
CA ARG A 12 -5.20 -8.38 2.97
C ARG A 12 -6.59 -7.82 2.75
N ARG A 13 -7.42 -8.63 2.11
CA ARG A 13 -8.80 -8.27 1.83
C ARG A 13 -9.67 -8.71 3.00
N GLY A 14 -10.47 -7.81 3.58
CA GLY A 14 -11.46 -8.16 4.60
C GLY A 14 -12.66 -8.99 4.09
N GLY A 15 -12.61 -9.42 2.82
CA GLY A 15 -13.68 -10.19 2.16
C GLY A 15 -13.35 -10.50 0.70
N TRP A 16 -14.05 -11.48 0.11
CA TRP A 16 -13.77 -11.97 -1.24
C TRP A 16 -14.32 -11.07 -2.36
N ALA A 17 -15.35 -10.27 -2.08
CA ALA A 17 -16.03 -9.42 -3.06
C ALA A 17 -15.09 -8.36 -3.69
N PRO A 18 -15.27 -7.99 -4.97
CA PRO A 18 -14.61 -6.85 -5.60
C PRO A 18 -14.92 -5.53 -4.88
N ALA A 19 -14.02 -4.53 -4.96
CA ALA A 19 -14.16 -3.26 -4.26
C ALA A 19 -15.45 -2.47 -4.59
N GLN A 20 -16.04 -2.70 -5.77
CA GLN A 20 -17.30 -2.07 -6.18
C GLN A 20 -18.55 -2.71 -5.54
N LEU A 21 -18.41 -3.95 -5.04
CA LEU A 21 -19.49 -4.78 -4.47
C LEU A 21 -19.22 -5.12 -2.99
N ALA A 22 -18.18 -4.56 -2.40
CA ALA A 22 -17.80 -4.81 -1.03
C ALA A 22 -18.84 -4.22 -0.06
N GLU A 23 -19.08 -4.91 1.05
CA GLU A 23 -19.90 -4.38 2.14
C GLU A 23 -19.35 -3.03 2.65
N ARG A 24 -20.26 -2.14 3.03
CA ARG A 24 -19.97 -0.73 3.37
C ARG A 24 -19.06 -0.56 4.60
N HIS A 25 -18.92 -1.58 5.43
CA HIS A 25 -18.06 -1.59 6.62
C HIS A 25 -16.81 -2.46 6.49
N ARG A 26 -16.56 -3.03 5.30
CA ARG A 26 -15.36 -3.84 5.10
C ARG A 26 -14.13 -2.94 5.10
N VAL A 27 -13.16 -3.29 5.94
CA VAL A 27 -11.82 -2.69 5.93
C VAL A 27 -10.86 -3.63 5.20
N ASP A 28 -10.03 -3.07 4.34
CA ASP A 28 -8.90 -3.76 3.75
C ASP A 28 -7.60 -3.27 4.40
N HIS A 29 -6.65 -4.17 4.57
CA HIS A 29 -5.36 -3.88 5.17
C HIS A 29 -4.28 -3.85 4.08
N ILE A 30 -3.42 -2.84 4.12
CA ILE A 30 -2.22 -2.74 3.30
C ILE A 30 -1.01 -2.76 4.20
N GLU A 31 -0.07 -3.63 3.88
CA GLU A 31 1.21 -3.77 4.56
C GLU A 31 2.33 -3.59 3.52
N VAL A 32 3.34 -2.81 3.87
CA VAL A 32 4.65 -2.86 3.21
C VAL A 32 5.62 -3.49 4.19
N VAL A 33 6.26 -4.56 3.76
CA VAL A 33 7.08 -5.42 4.59
C VAL A 33 8.51 -5.43 4.08
N ASP A 34 9.48 -5.24 4.98
CA ASP A 34 10.88 -5.47 4.67
C ASP A 34 11.14 -6.97 4.44
N ILE A 35 11.74 -7.31 3.31
CA ILE A 35 11.90 -8.69 2.85
C ILE A 35 12.92 -9.45 3.72
N ALA A 36 13.94 -8.77 4.24
CA ALA A 36 15.03 -9.41 4.97
C ALA A 36 14.61 -9.77 6.41
N SER A 37 13.90 -8.86 7.07
CA SER A 37 13.44 -8.99 8.46
C SER A 37 12.05 -9.59 8.58
N GLY A 38 11.20 -9.41 7.56
CA GLY A 38 9.77 -9.73 7.62
C GLY A 38 8.95 -8.72 8.42
N GLU A 39 9.53 -7.57 8.79
CA GLU A 39 8.84 -6.54 9.58
C GLU A 39 7.98 -5.62 8.72
N VAL A 40 6.82 -5.23 9.25
CA VAL A 40 5.95 -4.24 8.60
C VAL A 40 6.52 -2.85 8.84
N VAL A 41 6.91 -2.17 7.76
CA VAL A 41 7.48 -0.82 7.80
C VAL A 41 6.42 0.27 7.55
N LEU A 42 5.35 -0.07 6.83
CA LEU A 42 4.20 0.81 6.62
C LEU A 42 2.90 0.00 6.64
N PHE A 43 1.85 0.58 7.24
CA PHE A 43 0.56 -0.07 7.42
C PHE A 43 -0.59 0.91 7.23
N TRP A 44 -1.65 0.47 6.57
CA TRP A 44 -2.89 1.23 6.44
C TRP A 44 -4.13 0.36 6.50
N ASP A 45 -5.12 0.83 7.27
CA ASP A 45 -6.50 0.40 7.21
C ASP A 45 -7.27 1.36 6.32
N CYS A 46 -7.94 0.85 5.30
CA CYS A 46 -8.66 1.69 4.36
C CYS A 46 -9.88 0.98 3.77
N GLU A 47 -10.83 1.79 3.29
CA GLU A 47 -11.97 1.26 2.55
C GLU A 47 -11.50 0.55 1.26
N PRO A 48 -12.25 -0.43 0.72
CA PRO A 48 -11.77 -1.29 -0.35
C PRO A 48 -11.37 -0.52 -1.63
N ARG A 49 -12.02 0.61 -1.92
CA ARG A 49 -11.71 1.48 -3.06
C ARG A 49 -10.39 2.23 -2.86
N GLU A 50 -10.22 2.79 -1.68
CA GLU A 50 -8.98 3.48 -1.30
C GLU A 50 -7.82 2.48 -1.25
N ALA A 51 -8.03 1.30 -0.66
CA ALA A 51 -7.03 0.24 -0.61
C ALA A 51 -6.55 -0.15 -2.02
N ALA A 52 -7.47 -0.29 -2.98
CA ALA A 52 -7.09 -0.58 -4.36
C ALA A 52 -6.26 0.54 -5.01
N ARG A 53 -6.58 1.81 -4.73
CA ARG A 53 -5.81 2.97 -5.23
C ARG A 53 -4.44 3.04 -4.58
N ARG A 54 -4.38 2.96 -3.25
CA ARG A 54 -3.14 3.04 -2.46
C ARG A 54 -2.19 1.90 -2.84
N ALA A 55 -2.68 0.66 -2.93
CA ALA A 55 -1.88 -0.48 -3.37
C ALA A 55 -1.33 -0.34 -4.80
N ARG A 56 -2.00 0.41 -5.68
CA ARG A 56 -1.47 0.68 -7.03
C ARG A 56 -0.36 1.72 -6.97
N ALA A 57 -0.58 2.83 -6.26
CA ALA A 57 0.40 3.89 -6.10
C ALA A 57 1.68 3.36 -5.41
N VAL A 58 1.54 2.62 -4.30
CA VAL A 58 2.67 1.98 -3.63
C VAL A 58 3.44 1.06 -4.57
N ARG A 59 2.75 0.23 -5.36
CA ARG A 59 3.43 -0.67 -6.32
C ARG A 59 4.20 0.10 -7.40
N ALA A 60 3.67 1.23 -7.87
CA ALA A 60 4.35 2.06 -8.85
C ALA A 60 5.61 2.68 -8.23
N ASP A 61 5.51 3.23 -7.03
CA ASP A 61 6.62 3.88 -6.34
C ASP A 61 7.69 2.85 -5.92
N LEU A 62 7.30 1.66 -5.45
CA LEU A 62 8.25 0.56 -5.19
C LEU A 62 9.10 0.22 -6.42
N ALA A 63 8.53 0.31 -7.63
CA ALA A 63 9.24 0.02 -8.87
C ALA A 63 10.15 1.17 -9.33
N ASN A 64 9.77 2.42 -9.01
CA ASN A 64 10.40 3.62 -9.54
C ASN A 64 11.42 4.25 -8.59
N LEU A 65 11.19 4.19 -7.28
CA LEU A 65 12.02 4.80 -6.25
C LEU A 65 13.06 3.82 -5.70
N ASP A 66 14.13 4.38 -5.15
CA ASP A 66 14.97 3.63 -4.23
C ASP A 66 14.35 3.50 -2.83
N GLU A 67 14.99 2.72 -1.97
CA GLU A 67 14.56 2.42 -0.60
C GLU A 67 14.32 3.68 0.25
N GLU A 68 15.29 4.59 0.28
CA GLU A 68 15.24 5.78 1.13
C GLU A 68 14.21 6.78 0.61
N GLU A 69 14.17 7.00 -0.71
CA GLU A 69 13.17 7.82 -1.39
C GLU A 69 11.76 7.30 -1.14
N PHE A 70 11.57 5.97 -1.20
CA PHE A 70 10.28 5.35 -0.96
C PHE A 70 9.81 5.57 0.48
N ILE A 71 10.64 5.28 1.48
CA ILE A 71 10.26 5.47 2.88
C ILE A 71 9.97 6.95 3.14
N ALA A 72 10.85 7.87 2.74
CA ALA A 72 10.64 9.29 2.93
C ALA A 72 9.32 9.78 2.31
N ALA A 73 9.00 9.33 1.09
CA ALA A 73 7.78 9.74 0.40
C ALA A 73 6.50 9.21 1.06
N TRP A 74 6.54 8.02 1.67
CA TRP A 74 5.35 7.34 2.20
C TRP A 74 5.21 7.42 3.73
N SER A 75 6.26 7.82 4.45
CA SER A 75 6.21 8.06 5.90
C SER A 75 5.97 9.53 6.26
N ALA A 76 6.21 10.46 5.35
CA ALA A 76 6.07 11.90 5.62
C ALA A 76 4.62 12.34 5.87
N ASP A 77 3.64 11.62 5.32
CA ASP A 77 2.22 11.91 5.49
C ASP A 77 1.42 10.58 5.55
N PRO A 78 0.96 10.15 6.74
CA PRO A 78 0.19 8.92 6.88
C PRO A 78 -1.18 8.99 6.21
N GLU A 79 -1.75 10.20 6.05
CA GLU A 79 -3.04 10.45 5.42
C GLU A 79 -2.94 10.63 3.90
N ARG A 80 -1.72 10.68 3.34
CA ARG A 80 -1.45 10.86 1.90
C ARG A 80 -2.44 10.08 1.04
N GLU A 81 -3.33 10.80 0.37
CA GLU A 81 -4.27 10.18 -0.54
C GLU A 81 -3.53 9.81 -1.85
N PRO A 82 -3.65 8.56 -2.35
CA PRO A 82 -3.08 8.20 -3.65
C PRO A 82 -3.71 9.08 -4.74
N PRO A 83 -2.95 9.49 -5.78
CA PRO A 83 -3.48 10.39 -6.82
C PRO A 83 -4.77 9.83 -7.48
N PRO A 84 -5.69 10.71 -7.92
CA PRO A 84 -6.92 10.30 -8.57
C PRO A 84 -6.65 9.54 -9.87
N ARG A 85 -7.55 8.65 -10.26
CA ARG A 85 -7.48 7.98 -11.56
C ARG A 85 -7.81 9.01 -12.65
N ILE A 86 -6.92 9.12 -13.65
CA ILE A 86 -7.22 9.74 -14.95
C ILE A 86 -7.93 8.69 -15.81
#